data_AF-Q9A1P5-F1
#
_entry.id   AF-Q9A1P5-F1
#
_cell.length_a   1.000
_cell.length_b   1.000
_cell.length_c   1.000
_cell.angle_alpha   90.00
_cell.angle_beta   90.00
_cell.angle_gamma   90.00
#
_symmetry.space_group_name_H-M   'P 1'
#
loop_
_entity.id
_entity.type
_entity.pdbx_description
1 polymer ?
#
loop_
_entity_poly.entity_id
_entity_poly.type
_entity_poly.pdbx_seq_one_letter_code
_entity_poly.pdbx_strand_id
1 'polypeptide(L)'
;MKQQSYQPLRFVYLLVALFAALLLIARPVMADEGTNSADAAYYKGQSAGEEAGKKAGKEATWTDLTPTVPTNPETPSDIGETTNKQLYKEGYKDGYKEGYNEGWKSQYPVLTPVKVIWDLISYWLQRLFPNNQSSTAAQSMS
;
A
#
# COMPACT_ATOMS: atom_id res chain seq x y z
N MET A 1 29.27 37.12 -2.35
CA MET A 1 28.32 36.29 -3.11
C MET A 1 26.95 36.42 -2.45
N LYS A 2 25.94 36.91 -3.18
CA LYS A 2 24.58 37.12 -2.63
C LYS A 2 23.85 35.78 -2.57
N GLN A 3 23.49 35.31 -1.37
CA GLN A 3 22.63 34.16 -1.20
C GLN A 3 21.19 34.56 -1.58
N GLN A 4 20.66 33.95 -2.64
CA GLN A 4 19.24 34.04 -2.96
C GLN A 4 18.45 33.28 -1.91
N SER A 5 17.73 34.02 -1.07
CA SER A 5 16.73 33.48 -0.14
C SER A 5 15.60 32.83 -0.95
N TYR A 6 15.65 31.52 -1.13
CA TYR A 6 14.51 30.74 -1.61
C TYR A 6 13.36 30.93 -0.61
N GLN A 7 12.22 31.45 -1.06
CA GLN A 7 11.05 31.68 -0.20
C GLN A 7 10.29 30.36 0.00
N PRO A 8 10.43 29.63 1.12
CA PRO A 8 9.77 28.35 1.34
C PRO A 8 8.23 28.48 1.37
N LEU A 9 7.73 29.70 1.66
CA LEU A 9 6.31 29.99 1.79
C LEU A 9 5.50 29.66 0.52
N ARG A 10 6.08 29.85 -0.68
CA ARG A 10 5.39 29.58 -1.96
C ARG A 10 5.21 28.08 -2.21
N PHE A 11 6.14 27.25 -1.73
CA PHE A 11 6.09 25.81 -1.92
C PHE A 11 5.00 25.16 -1.04
N VAL A 12 4.79 25.68 0.16
CA VAL A 12 3.72 25.22 1.06
C VAL A 12 2.35 25.48 0.45
N TYR A 13 2.11 26.66 -0.14
CA TYR A 13 0.85 26.95 -0.81
C TYR A 13 0.61 26.06 -2.03
N LEU A 14 1.66 25.71 -2.78
CA LEU A 14 1.56 24.77 -3.89
C LEU A 14 1.18 23.37 -3.42
N LEU A 15 1.77 22.88 -2.32
CA LEU A 15 1.43 21.58 -1.74
C LEU A 15 -0.01 21.53 -1.20
N VAL A 16 -0.45 22.59 -0.52
CA VAL A 16 -1.82 22.69 0.01
C VAL A 16 -2.83 22.78 -1.14
N ALA A 17 -2.55 23.55 -2.18
CA ALA A 17 -3.40 23.65 -3.37
C ALA A 17 -3.48 22.31 -4.13
N LEU A 18 -2.36 21.61 -4.28
CA LEU A 18 -2.32 20.29 -4.90
C LEU A 18 -3.15 19.27 -4.10
N PHE A 19 -3.01 19.28 -2.77
CA PHE A 19 -3.77 18.39 -1.89
C PHE A 19 -5.28 18.67 -1.94
N ALA A 20 -5.68 19.95 -1.92
CA ALA A 20 -7.09 20.34 -2.06
C ALA A 20 -7.69 19.93 -3.41
N ALA A 21 -6.91 20.02 -4.50
CA ALA A 21 -7.35 19.57 -5.82
C ALA A 21 -7.55 18.04 -5.87
N LEU A 22 -6.69 17.27 -5.22
CA LEU A 22 -6.83 15.81 -5.12
C LEU A 22 -8.08 15.40 -4.34
N LEU A 23 -8.42 16.13 -3.27
CA LEU A 23 -9.65 15.89 -2.50
C LEU A 23 -10.92 16.20 -3.29
N LEU A 24 -10.89 17.19 -4.20
CA LEU A 24 -12.03 17.59 -5.04
C LEU A 24 -12.35 16.57 -6.15
N ILE A 25 -11.36 15.82 -6.62
CA ILE A 25 -11.51 14.81 -7.68
C ILE A 25 -11.97 13.46 -7.09
N ALA A 26 -11.82 13.27 -5.77
CA ALA A 26 -12.30 12.08 -5.06
C ALA A 26 -13.83 12.12 -4.88
N ARG A 27 -14.60 11.99 -5.97
CA ARG A 27 -16.01 11.61 -5.88
C ARG A 27 -16.12 10.09 -5.68
N PRO A 28 -16.91 9.61 -4.71
CA PRO A 28 -17.21 8.19 -4.62
C PRO A 28 -18.11 7.78 -5.80
N VAL A 29 -17.68 6.75 -6.55
CA VAL A 29 -18.53 6.06 -7.53
C VAL A 29 -19.28 4.99 -6.75
N MET A 30 -20.53 5.27 -6.38
CA MET A 30 -21.44 4.25 -5.88
C MET A 30 -22.10 3.61 -7.11
N ALA A 31 -21.69 2.41 -7.45
CA ALA A 31 -22.40 1.57 -8.42
C ALA A 31 -23.60 0.94 -7.69
N ASP A 32 -24.79 1.12 -8.26
CA ASP A 32 -26.01 0.42 -7.83
C ASP A 32 -26.07 -0.90 -8.60
N GLU A 33 -26.11 -2.01 -7.88
CA GLU A 33 -25.80 -3.34 -8.40
C GLU A 33 -27.07 -4.17 -8.35
N GLY A 34 -27.74 -4.28 -9.51
CA GLY A 34 -28.87 -5.17 -9.69
C GLY A 34 -28.47 -6.61 -9.40
N THR A 35 -29.25 -7.29 -8.56
CA THR A 35 -28.97 -8.66 -8.09
C THR A 35 -29.05 -9.68 -9.23
N ASN A 36 -27.93 -9.98 -9.86
CA ASN A 36 -27.73 -11.17 -10.69
C ASN A 36 -26.83 -12.17 -9.93
N SER A 37 -27.02 -13.48 -10.11
CA SER A 37 -26.25 -14.50 -9.37
C SER A 37 -24.74 -14.44 -9.62
N ALA A 38 -24.35 -13.97 -10.80
CA ALA A 38 -22.97 -13.67 -11.20
C ALA A 38 -22.38 -12.51 -10.39
N ASP A 39 -23.13 -11.42 -10.24
CA ASP A 39 -22.74 -10.24 -9.47
C ASP A 39 -22.60 -10.63 -7.99
N ALA A 40 -23.57 -11.37 -7.44
CA ALA A 40 -23.52 -11.85 -6.07
C ALA A 40 -22.26 -12.69 -5.78
N ALA A 41 -21.81 -13.51 -6.73
CA ALA A 41 -20.57 -14.29 -6.58
C ALA A 41 -19.32 -13.40 -6.58
N TYR A 42 -19.26 -12.40 -7.48
CA TYR A 42 -18.17 -11.43 -7.53
C TYR A 42 -18.07 -10.61 -6.24
N TYR A 43 -19.17 -9.99 -5.80
CA TYR A 43 -19.20 -9.15 -4.60
C TYR A 43 -18.93 -9.93 -3.30
N LYS A 44 -19.41 -11.17 -3.22
CA LYS A 44 -19.05 -12.08 -2.11
C LYS A 44 -17.54 -12.37 -2.12
N GLY A 45 -16.97 -12.58 -3.30
CA GLY A 45 -15.52 -12.73 -3.48
C GLY A 45 -14.78 -11.49 -3.01
N GLN A 46 -15.20 -10.31 -3.49
CA GLN A 46 -14.61 -9.02 -3.17
C GLN A 46 -14.58 -8.75 -1.67
N SER A 47 -15.71 -8.90 -0.98
CA SER A 47 -15.80 -8.71 0.47
C SER A 47 -14.88 -9.67 1.24
N ALA A 48 -14.87 -10.96 0.88
CA ALA A 48 -13.97 -11.95 1.50
C ALA A 48 -12.49 -11.63 1.23
N GLY A 49 -12.18 -11.17 0.01
CA GLY A 49 -10.86 -10.71 -0.39
C GLY A 49 -10.41 -9.52 0.45
N GLU A 50 -11.27 -8.52 0.61
CA GLU A 50 -10.99 -7.30 1.37
C GLU A 50 -10.66 -7.60 2.84
N GLU A 51 -11.45 -8.44 3.50
CA GLU A 51 -11.17 -8.84 4.90
C GLU A 51 -9.83 -9.56 5.03
N ALA A 52 -9.57 -10.53 4.13
CA ALA A 52 -8.32 -11.27 4.12
C ALA A 52 -7.12 -10.37 3.82
N GLY A 53 -7.26 -9.49 2.82
CA GLY A 53 -6.28 -8.48 2.46
C GLY A 53 -5.97 -7.57 3.64
N LYS A 54 -6.99 -7.05 4.32
CA LYS A 54 -6.84 -6.14 5.47
C LYS A 54 -6.10 -6.78 6.62
N LYS A 55 -6.34 -8.05 6.90
CA LYS A 55 -5.57 -8.81 7.89
C LYS A 55 -4.11 -8.95 7.46
N ALA A 56 -3.88 -9.39 6.23
CA ALA A 56 -2.52 -9.54 5.69
C ALA A 56 -1.76 -8.22 5.65
N GLY A 57 -2.41 -7.11 5.32
CA GLY A 57 -1.82 -5.77 5.29
C GLY A 57 -1.43 -5.26 6.67
N LYS A 58 -2.21 -5.60 7.72
CA LYS A 58 -1.85 -5.27 9.11
C LYS A 58 -0.65 -6.07 9.63
N GLU A 59 -0.52 -7.30 9.16
CA GLU A 59 0.59 -8.21 9.52
C GLU A 59 1.84 -7.97 8.66
N ALA A 60 1.70 -7.28 7.54
CA ALA A 60 2.79 -6.99 6.61
C ALA A 60 3.82 -6.01 7.20
N THR A 61 5.05 -6.13 6.72
CA THR A 61 6.12 -5.22 7.12
C THR A 61 6.04 -3.92 6.32
N TRP A 62 6.69 -2.86 6.81
CA TRP A 62 6.72 -1.56 6.13
C TRP A 62 7.40 -1.62 4.74
N THR A 63 8.21 -2.65 4.46
CA THR A 63 8.84 -2.86 3.15
C THR A 63 7.93 -3.57 2.15
N ASP A 64 6.85 -4.21 2.60
CA ASP A 64 5.95 -4.99 1.76
C ASP A 64 4.89 -4.09 1.10
N LEU A 65 5.36 -3.24 0.18
CA LEU A 65 4.52 -2.27 -0.51
C LEU A 65 3.60 -2.91 -1.57
N THR A 66 3.85 -4.16 -1.94
CA THR A 66 3.08 -4.88 -2.95
C THR A 66 2.35 -6.08 -2.33
N PRO A 67 1.00 -6.12 -2.40
CA PRO A 67 0.25 -7.27 -1.91
C PRO A 67 0.59 -8.52 -2.71
N THR A 68 1.00 -9.58 -2.01
CA THR A 68 1.08 -10.93 -2.62
C THR A 68 -0.31 -11.51 -2.65
N VAL A 69 -1.00 -11.37 -3.78
CA VAL A 69 -2.37 -11.84 -3.95
C VAL A 69 -2.39 -13.36 -4.08
N PRO A 70 -3.22 -14.08 -3.30
CA PRO A 70 -3.37 -15.53 -3.43
C PRO A 70 -3.74 -15.94 -4.86
N THR A 71 -2.96 -16.85 -5.43
CA THR A 71 -3.16 -17.31 -6.82
C THR A 71 -4.44 -18.15 -6.97
N ASN A 72 -4.80 -18.91 -5.92
CA ASN A 72 -5.99 -19.76 -5.88
C ASN A 72 -6.70 -19.61 -4.52
N PRO A 73 -7.52 -18.56 -4.33
CA PRO A 73 -8.28 -18.41 -3.09
C PRO A 73 -9.32 -19.51 -2.97
N GLU A 74 -9.55 -19.98 -1.75
CA GLU A 74 -10.57 -21.00 -1.46
C GLU A 74 -11.95 -20.46 -1.82
N THR A 75 -12.66 -21.18 -2.68
CA THR A 75 -14.03 -20.87 -3.06
C THR A 75 -15.00 -21.58 -2.11
N PRO A 76 -15.93 -20.87 -1.47
CA PRO A 76 -16.99 -21.46 -0.68
C PRO A 76 -17.79 -22.53 -1.45
N SER A 77 -18.17 -23.61 -0.77
CA SER A 77 -18.87 -24.76 -1.39
C SER A 77 -20.29 -24.43 -1.87
N ASP A 78 -20.88 -23.33 -1.40
CA ASP A 78 -22.22 -22.86 -1.79
C ASP A 78 -22.23 -22.15 -3.16
N ILE A 79 -21.06 -21.88 -3.74
CA ILE A 79 -20.94 -21.35 -5.11
C ILE A 79 -21.00 -22.54 -6.08
N GLY A 80 -22.22 -22.90 -6.48
CA GLY A 80 -22.49 -24.13 -7.24
C GLY A 80 -21.91 -24.18 -8.66
N GLU A 81 -21.95 -23.06 -9.40
CA GLU A 81 -21.52 -23.01 -10.81
C GLU A 81 -20.03 -22.66 -10.97
N THR A 82 -19.36 -23.29 -11.95
CA THR A 82 -17.94 -23.04 -12.25
C THR A 82 -17.67 -21.59 -12.67
N THR A 83 -18.60 -20.97 -13.39
CA THR A 83 -18.52 -19.55 -13.80
C THR A 83 -18.59 -18.64 -12.57
N ASN A 84 -19.51 -18.91 -11.64
CA ASN A 84 -19.63 -18.14 -10.41
C ASN A 84 -18.41 -18.33 -9.50
N LYS A 85 -17.77 -19.51 -9.51
CA LYS A 85 -16.49 -19.73 -8.82
C LYS A 85 -15.36 -18.87 -9.41
N GLN A 86 -15.34 -18.68 -10.73
CA GLN A 86 -14.35 -17.82 -11.36
C GLN A 86 -14.58 -16.35 -11.01
N LEU A 87 -15.83 -15.88 -11.12
CA LEU A 87 -16.21 -14.51 -10.73
C LEU A 87 -15.89 -14.22 -9.26
N TYR A 88 -16.13 -15.18 -8.36
CA TYR A 88 -15.72 -15.08 -6.97
C TYR A 88 -14.20 -14.91 -6.82
N LYS A 89 -13.39 -15.68 -7.55
CA LYS A 89 -11.93 -15.57 -7.48
C LYS A 89 -11.44 -14.23 -8.02
N GLU A 90 -12.09 -13.70 -9.05
CA GLU A 90 -11.81 -12.38 -9.61
C GLU A 90 -12.13 -11.29 -8.59
N GLY A 91 -13.34 -11.29 -8.03
CA GLY A 91 -13.74 -10.37 -6.96
C GLY A 91 -12.80 -10.46 -5.76
N TYR A 92 -12.46 -11.66 -5.31
CA TYR A 92 -11.51 -11.87 -4.21
C TYR A 92 -10.15 -11.22 -4.47
N LYS A 93 -9.60 -11.36 -5.68
CA LYS A 93 -8.31 -10.75 -6.02
C LYS A 93 -8.38 -9.24 -6.02
N ASP A 94 -9.49 -8.68 -6.47
CA ASP A 94 -9.71 -7.23 -6.49
C ASP A 94 -9.83 -6.69 -5.07
N GLY A 95 -10.73 -7.25 -4.26
CA GLY A 95 -10.91 -6.87 -2.87
C GLY A 95 -9.65 -7.07 -2.02
N TYR A 96 -8.88 -8.13 -2.25
CA TYR A 96 -7.66 -8.40 -1.49
C TYR A 96 -6.60 -7.30 -1.63
N LYS A 97 -6.40 -6.76 -2.84
CA LYS A 97 -5.44 -5.68 -3.05
C LYS A 97 -5.85 -4.42 -2.30
N GLU A 98 -7.14 -4.10 -2.36
CA GLU A 98 -7.71 -2.94 -1.69
C GLU A 98 -7.61 -3.07 -0.17
N GLY A 99 -8.14 -4.17 0.37
CA GLY A 99 -8.06 -4.47 1.80
C GLY A 99 -6.62 -4.48 2.32
N TYR A 100 -5.66 -5.06 1.59
CA TYR A 100 -4.25 -5.06 1.98
C TYR A 100 -3.68 -3.66 2.12
N ASN A 101 -3.94 -2.80 1.14
CA ASN A 101 -3.49 -1.42 1.17
C ASN A 101 -4.11 -0.65 2.35
N GLU A 102 -5.40 -0.88 2.65
CA GLU A 102 -6.04 -0.31 3.82
C GLU A 102 -5.43 -0.79 5.13
N GLY A 103 -5.24 -2.10 5.28
CA GLY A 103 -4.66 -2.72 6.47
C GLY A 103 -3.24 -2.22 6.73
N TRP A 104 -2.43 -2.14 5.68
CA TRP A 104 -1.06 -1.64 5.74
C TRP A 104 -1.02 -0.16 6.12
N LYS A 105 -1.83 0.69 5.47
CA LYS A 105 -1.95 2.11 5.82
C LYS A 105 -2.43 2.33 7.25
N SER A 106 -3.35 1.49 7.74
CA SER A 106 -3.85 1.55 9.11
C SER A 106 -2.78 1.22 10.15
N GLN A 107 -1.77 0.42 9.80
CA GLN A 107 -0.66 0.08 10.71
C GLN A 107 0.44 1.16 10.71
N TYR A 108 0.55 1.92 9.60
CA TYR A 108 1.52 3.01 9.45
C TYR A 108 0.87 4.40 9.23
N PRO A 109 -0.10 4.84 10.07
CA PRO A 109 -0.94 6.01 9.83
C PRO A 109 -0.22 7.37 9.98
N VAL A 110 0.90 7.42 10.71
CA VAL A 110 1.65 8.67 10.99
C VAL A 110 3.01 8.70 10.25
N LEU A 111 3.37 7.61 9.57
CA LEU A 111 4.69 7.44 8.95
C LEU A 111 4.69 7.63 7.42
N THR A 112 3.52 7.87 6.82
CA THR A 112 3.21 7.44 5.45
C THR A 112 4.02 8.12 4.34
N PRO A 113 4.49 9.38 4.43
CA PRO A 113 5.46 9.89 3.46
C PRO A 113 6.87 9.91 4.04
N VAL A 114 7.11 10.62 5.14
CA VAL A 114 8.47 11.05 5.51
C VAL A 114 9.32 9.89 6.03
N LYS A 115 8.80 9.03 6.92
CA LYS A 115 9.58 7.92 7.46
C LYS A 115 9.77 6.81 6.43
N VAL A 116 8.75 6.52 5.63
CA VAL A 116 8.87 5.56 4.52
C VAL A 116 9.90 6.04 3.50
N ILE A 117 9.86 7.32 3.09
CA ILE A 117 10.87 7.93 2.21
C ILE A 117 12.25 7.85 2.84
N TRP A 118 12.38 8.17 4.14
CA TRP A 118 13.65 8.13 4.84
C TRP A 118 14.23 6.72 4.97
N ASP A 119 13.41 5.73 5.32
CA ASP A 119 13.83 4.35 5.47
C ASP A 119 14.18 3.74 4.10
N LEU A 120 13.49 4.12 3.02
CA LEU A 120 13.82 3.76 1.64
C LEU A 120 15.17 4.35 1.20
N ILE A 121 15.38 5.66 1.42
CA ILE A 121 16.67 6.32 1.15
C ILE A 121 17.79 5.63 1.93
N SER A 122 17.56 5.31 3.21
CA SER A 122 18.53 4.66 4.09
C SER A 122 18.89 3.25 3.61
N TYR A 123 17.90 2.46 3.19
CA TYR A 123 18.12 1.13 2.65
C TYR A 123 18.99 1.15 1.38
N TRP A 124 18.66 2.02 0.42
CA TRP A 124 19.46 2.16 -0.80
C TRP A 124 20.85 2.73 -0.53
N LEU A 125 20.98 3.68 0.40
CA LEU A 125 22.27 4.23 0.78
C LEU A 125 23.18 3.16 1.41
N GLN A 126 22.65 2.31 2.29
CA GLN A 126 23.42 1.19 2.87
C GLN A 126 23.79 0.13 1.83
N ARG A 127 22.92 -0.10 0.84
CA ARG A 127 23.17 -1.04 -0.27
C ARG A 127 24.26 -0.51 -1.21
N LEU A 128 24.27 0.79 -1.49
CA LEU A 128 25.22 1.45 -2.40
C LEU A 128 26.54 1.81 -1.73
N PHE A 129 26.49 2.15 -0.45
CA PHE A 129 27.64 2.42 0.42
C PHE A 129 27.55 1.52 1.64
N PRO A 130 27.99 0.25 1.51
CA PRO A 130 28.13 -0.61 2.68
C PRO A 130 28.98 0.13 3.71
N ASN A 131 28.54 0.17 4.96
CA ASN A 131 29.36 0.70 6.03
C ASN A 131 30.56 -0.23 6.20
N ASN A 132 31.67 0.11 5.54
CA ASN A 132 32.97 -0.44 5.88
C ASN A 132 33.25 0.11 7.28
N GLN A 133 32.95 -0.66 8.32
CA GLN A 133 33.69 -0.50 9.55
C GLN A 133 35.12 -0.91 9.21
N SER A 134 35.89 0.03 8.65
CA SER A 134 37.33 0.00 8.76
C SER A 134 37.58 0.05 10.25
N SER A 135 37.76 -1.13 10.83
CA SER A 135 38.38 -1.33 12.12
C SER A 135 39.58 -0.40 12.16
N THR A 136 39.43 0.71 12.86
CA THR A 136 40.52 1.46 13.43
C THR A 136 41.21 0.47 14.36
N ALA A 137 42.09 -0.36 13.79
CA ALA A 137 43.09 -1.08 14.54
C ALA A 137 43.90 0.01 15.21
N ALA A 138 43.65 0.14 16.50
CA ALA A 138 44.22 1.12 17.37
C ALA A 138 45.73 1.19 17.14
N GLN A 139 46.19 2.41 16.90
CA GLN A 139 47.46 2.84 17.45
C GLN A 139 47.47 2.51 18.95
N SER A 140 48.01 1.35 19.31
CA SER A 140 48.41 1.08 20.68
C SER A 140 49.53 0.04 20.70
N MET A 141 50.68 0.54 21.13
CA MET A 141 51.71 -0.15 21.92
C MET A 141 52.91 -0.78 21.17
N SER A 142 54.01 -0.01 21.32
CA SER A 142 55.43 -0.35 21.48
C SER A 142 56.32 -0.47 20.25
#